data_AF-A0A0C6FCA3-F1
#
_entry.id   AF-A0A0C6FCA3-F1
#
_cell.length_a   1.000
_cell.length_b   1.000
_cell.length_c   1.000
_cell.angle_alpha   90.00
_cell.angle_beta   90.00
_cell.angle_gamma   90.00
#
_symmetry.space_group_name_H-M   'P 1'
#
loop_
_entity.id
_entity.type
_entity.pdbx_description
1 polymer ?
#
loop_
_entity_poly.entity_id
_entity_poly.type
_entity_poly.pdbx_seq_one_letter_code
_entity_poly.pdbx_strand_id
1 'polypeptide(L)'
;MKILVSTTGAFQLMNSSQHELVRAKGLTVVHKSLYWSEYIALGTVVVHAQVNDEATDAEWRETLRASDGDQDLALASFLDRYPVDEASARRPEPAPIPPSTKQVEHNAPRGRRASAPAPTSDAK
;
A
#
# COMPACT_ATOMS: atom_id res chain seq x y z
N MET A 1 6.82 12.63 1.65
CA MET A 1 6.26 12.57 0.28
C MET A 1 4.75 12.55 0.37
N LYS A 2 4.05 13.26 -0.51
CA LYS A 2 2.59 13.35 -0.54
C LYS A 2 1.98 12.55 -1.70
N ILE A 3 0.66 12.35 -1.63
CA ILE A 3 -0.15 11.60 -2.60
C ILE A 3 -1.46 12.35 -2.88
N LEU A 4 -1.88 12.31 -4.14
CA LEU A 4 -3.17 12.83 -4.59
C LEU A 4 -4.14 11.66 -4.70
N VAL A 5 -5.23 11.70 -3.92
CA VAL A 5 -6.11 10.55 -3.68
C VAL A 5 -7.61 10.88 -3.78
N SER A 6 -8.43 9.86 -4.01
CA SER A 6 -9.90 9.93 -3.84
C SER A 6 -10.43 8.73 -3.08
N THR A 7 -11.61 8.83 -2.47
CA THR A 7 -12.38 7.67 -2.02
C THR A 7 -12.99 6.92 -3.21
N THR A 8 -13.34 5.63 -3.02
CA THR A 8 -14.12 4.84 -4.00
C THR A 8 -15.64 4.99 -3.85
N GLY A 9 -16.10 5.73 -2.84
CA GLY A 9 -17.53 6.00 -2.61
C GLY A 9 -17.80 7.32 -1.89
N ALA A 10 -19.08 7.65 -1.72
CA ALA A 10 -19.56 8.94 -1.20
C ALA A 10 -19.44 9.10 0.33
N PHE A 11 -18.29 8.73 0.89
CA PHE A 11 -17.94 8.84 2.31
C PHE A 11 -16.67 9.69 2.47
N GLN A 12 -16.48 10.32 3.63
CA GLN A 12 -15.25 11.04 3.96
C GLN A 12 -14.36 10.18 4.87
N LEU A 13 -13.04 10.40 4.83
CA LEU A 13 -12.09 9.78 5.75
C LEU A 13 -11.24 10.86 6.43
N MET A 14 -11.00 10.73 7.73
CA MET A 14 -10.33 11.73 8.56
C MET A 14 -9.21 11.10 9.38
N ASN A 15 -7.96 11.44 9.04
CA ASN A 15 -6.81 11.15 9.88
C ASN A 15 -6.67 12.23 10.94
N SER A 16 -7.30 12.02 12.10
CA SER A 16 -7.29 12.99 13.21
C SER A 16 -5.89 13.27 13.77
N SER A 17 -4.93 12.33 13.61
CA SER A 17 -3.56 12.50 14.11
C SER A 17 -2.70 13.45 13.27
N GLN A 18 -3.05 13.63 11.99
CA GLN A 18 -2.37 14.55 11.06
C GLN A 18 -3.27 15.71 10.61
N HIS A 19 -4.51 15.78 11.12
CA HIS A 19 -5.57 16.71 10.72
C HIS A 19 -5.92 16.67 9.20
N GLU A 20 -5.81 15.50 8.57
CA GLU A 20 -6.03 15.33 7.13
C GLU A 20 -7.43 14.76 6.83
N LEU A 21 -8.16 15.39 5.91
CA LEU A 21 -9.52 15.02 5.52
C LEU A 21 -9.58 14.71 4.01
N VAL A 22 -9.75 13.44 3.65
CA VAL A 22 -10.06 13.04 2.27
C VAL A 22 -11.56 13.24 2.01
N ARG A 23 -11.87 14.02 0.97
CA ARG A 23 -13.26 14.35 0.58
C ARG A 23 -13.98 13.16 -0.05
N ALA A 24 -15.30 13.14 0.13
CA ALA A 24 -16.22 12.17 -0.49
C ALA A 24 -16.43 12.38 -2.01
N LYS A 25 -15.86 13.44 -2.59
CA LYS A 25 -15.90 13.77 -4.02
C LYS A 25 -14.65 14.55 -4.41
N GLY A 26 -14.12 14.26 -5.60
CA GLY A 26 -12.91 14.89 -6.15
C GLY A 26 -11.62 14.42 -5.48
N LEU A 27 -10.49 14.77 -6.11
CA LEU A 27 -9.16 14.42 -5.58
C LEU A 27 -8.78 15.32 -4.40
N THR A 28 -7.96 14.80 -3.49
CA THR A 28 -7.45 15.47 -2.28
C THR A 28 -5.95 15.17 -2.09
N VAL A 29 -5.14 16.14 -1.71
CA VAL A 29 -3.71 15.91 -1.37
C VAL A 29 -3.56 15.56 0.11
N VAL A 30 -2.88 14.44 0.41
CA VAL A 30 -2.52 14.03 1.79
C VAL A 30 -1.06 13.53 1.85
N HIS A 31 -0.47 13.51 3.04
CA HIS A 31 0.83 12.90 3.27
C HIS A 31 0.76 11.38 3.07
N LYS A 32 1.77 10.78 2.46
CA LYS A 32 1.87 9.31 2.36
C LYS A 32 2.19 8.75 3.74
N SER A 33 1.22 8.14 4.42
CA SER A 33 1.35 7.58 5.77
C SER A 33 0.81 6.15 5.86
N LEU A 34 1.09 5.44 6.96
CA LEU A 34 0.59 4.07 7.17
C LEU A 34 -0.94 4.03 7.20
N TYR A 35 -1.57 4.99 7.87
CA TYR A 35 -3.03 5.16 7.92
C TYR A 35 -3.65 5.17 6.51
N TRP A 36 -3.16 6.03 5.61
CA TRP A 36 -3.67 6.04 4.23
C TRP A 36 -3.29 4.78 3.44
N SER A 37 -2.13 4.18 3.72
CA SER A 37 -1.70 2.93 3.08
C SER A 37 -2.64 1.75 3.38
N GLU A 38 -3.24 1.70 4.58
CA GLU A 38 -4.25 0.70 4.94
C GLU A 38 -5.52 0.85 4.08
N TYR A 39 -6.07 2.07 3.96
CA TYR A 39 -7.26 2.30 3.12
C TYR A 39 -6.99 2.11 1.62
N ILE A 40 -5.74 2.33 1.16
CA ILE A 40 -5.31 2.01 -0.21
C ILE A 40 -5.26 0.49 -0.41
N ALA A 41 -4.67 -0.26 0.52
CA ALA A 41 -4.61 -1.72 0.47
C ALA A 41 -6.01 -2.38 0.54
N LEU A 42 -6.97 -1.74 1.22
CA LEU A 42 -8.38 -2.13 1.28
C LEU A 42 -9.21 -1.69 0.06
N GLY A 43 -8.62 -1.02 -0.95
CA GLY A 43 -9.35 -0.50 -2.11
C GLY A 43 -10.40 0.57 -1.79
N THR A 44 -10.32 1.18 -0.60
CA THR A 44 -11.23 2.22 -0.12
C THR A 44 -10.78 3.62 -0.60
N VAL A 45 -9.47 3.76 -0.85
CA VAL A 45 -8.83 4.98 -1.37
C VAL A 45 -8.01 4.63 -2.62
N VAL A 46 -8.17 5.43 -3.67
CA VAL A 46 -7.40 5.34 -4.92
C VAL A 46 -6.33 6.41 -4.95
N VAL A 47 -5.09 6.04 -5.28
CA VAL A 47 -4.01 6.99 -5.55
C VAL A 47 -4.01 7.31 -7.04
N HIS A 48 -4.11 8.60 -7.37
CA HIS A 48 -4.06 9.10 -8.76
C HIS A 48 -2.65 9.54 -9.13
N ALA A 49 -1.93 10.14 -8.18
CA ALA A 49 -0.52 10.48 -8.34
C ALA A 49 0.24 10.52 -7.00
N GLN A 50 1.56 10.45 -7.08
CA GLN A 50 2.46 10.91 -6.02
C GLN A 50 2.87 12.36 -6.36
N VAL A 51 3.10 13.21 -5.35
CA VAL A 51 3.50 14.62 -5.53
C VAL A 51 4.58 15.02 -4.51
N ASN A 52 5.27 16.13 -4.76
CA ASN A 52 6.31 16.63 -3.85
C ASN A 52 5.75 17.00 -2.45
N ASP A 53 6.62 17.21 -1.46
CA ASP A 53 6.21 17.50 -0.08
C ASP A 53 5.73 18.93 0.17
N GLU A 54 5.89 19.83 -0.78
CA GLU A 54 5.39 21.21 -0.69
C GLU A 54 3.90 21.24 -1.04
N ALA A 55 3.52 20.59 -2.14
CA ALA A 55 2.18 20.54 -2.73
C ALA A 55 1.05 20.41 -1.69
N THR A 56 0.07 21.32 -1.71
CA THR A 56 -1.07 21.31 -0.80
C THR A 56 -2.39 21.03 -1.49
N ASP A 57 -3.37 20.59 -0.70
CA ASP A 57 -4.75 20.43 -1.15
C ASP A 57 -5.43 21.78 -1.51
N ALA A 58 -4.88 22.91 -1.04
CA ALA A 58 -5.32 24.23 -1.45
C ALA A 58 -4.85 24.56 -2.87
N GLU A 59 -3.57 24.32 -3.18
CA GLU A 59 -3.01 24.53 -4.53
C GLU A 59 -3.57 23.55 -5.56
N TRP A 60 -3.91 22.33 -5.15
CA TRP A 60 -4.66 21.39 -6.00
C TRP A 60 -6.04 21.96 -6.36
N ARG A 61 -6.79 22.42 -5.35
CA ARG A 61 -8.11 23.05 -5.57
C ARG A 61 -8.00 24.32 -6.42
N GLU A 62 -6.92 25.10 -6.29
CA GLU A 62 -6.70 26.26 -7.14
C GLU A 62 -6.38 25.88 -8.58
N THR A 63 -5.54 24.87 -8.78
CA THR A 63 -5.20 24.37 -10.12
C THR A 63 -6.43 23.80 -10.83
N LEU A 64 -7.29 23.06 -10.10
CA LEU A 64 -8.56 22.57 -10.63
C LEU A 64 -9.55 23.70 -10.98
N ARG A 65 -9.55 24.82 -10.24
CA ARG A 65 -10.33 26.02 -10.61
C ARG A 65 -9.76 26.73 -11.84
N ALA A 66 -8.44 26.82 -11.95
CA ALA A 66 -7.75 27.44 -13.09
C ALA A 66 -7.88 26.62 -14.40
N SER A 67 -8.25 25.34 -14.31
CA SER A 67 -8.55 24.47 -15.45
C SER A 67 -10.07 24.33 -15.71
N ASP A 68 -10.91 25.27 -15.24
CA ASP A 68 -12.38 25.25 -15.39
C ASP A 68 -13.07 23.95 -14.91
N GLY A 69 -12.41 23.18 -14.03
CA GLY A 69 -12.88 21.89 -13.54
C GLY A 69 -12.50 20.67 -14.39
N ASP A 70 -11.75 20.85 -15.50
CA ASP A 70 -11.12 19.74 -16.21
C ASP A 70 -10.06 19.09 -15.31
N GLN A 71 -10.34 17.87 -14.86
CA GLN A 71 -9.49 17.17 -13.90
C GLN A 71 -8.19 16.65 -14.51
N ASP A 72 -8.17 16.32 -15.80
CA ASP A 72 -7.00 15.74 -16.46
C ASP A 72 -6.00 16.85 -16.86
N LEU A 73 -6.51 17.99 -17.34
CA LEU A 73 -5.73 19.21 -17.54
C LEU A 73 -5.19 19.75 -16.19
N ALA A 74 -6.01 19.75 -15.14
CA ALA A 74 -5.57 20.14 -13.80
C ALA A 74 -4.49 19.19 -13.26
N LEU A 75 -4.65 17.87 -13.45
CA LEU A 75 -3.68 16.88 -13.01
C LEU A 75 -2.33 17.04 -13.71
N ALA A 76 -2.33 17.17 -15.04
CA ALA A 76 -1.11 17.44 -15.80
C ALA A 76 -0.41 18.72 -15.33
N SER A 77 -1.18 19.82 -15.18
CA SER A 77 -0.67 21.12 -14.72
C SER A 77 -0.16 21.12 -13.28
N PHE A 78 -0.70 20.25 -12.42
CA PHE A 78 -0.27 20.10 -11.03
C PHE A 78 1.00 19.25 -10.91
N LEU A 79 1.14 18.20 -11.74
CA LEU A 79 2.32 17.33 -11.74
C LEU A 79 3.56 18.00 -12.35
N ASP A 80 3.38 18.88 -13.34
CA ASP A 80 4.45 19.73 -13.86
C ASP A 80 4.97 20.72 -12.80
N ARG A 81 4.09 21.24 -11.93
CA ARG A 81 4.46 22.18 -10.85
C ARG A 81 5.05 21.50 -9.61
N TYR A 82 4.58 20.32 -9.24
CA TYR A 82 5.02 19.58 -8.04
C TYR A 82 5.56 18.18 -8.36
N PRO A 83 6.56 18.07 -9.26
CA PRO A 83 7.10 16.78 -9.70
C PRO A 83 7.71 16.00 -8.54
N VAL A 84 7.60 14.68 -8.59
CA VAL A 84 8.28 13.78 -7.65
C VAL A 84 9.70 13.52 -8.16
N ASP A 85 10.68 13.80 -7.32
CA ASP A 85 12.06 13.33 -7.53
C ASP A 85 12.06 11.81 -7.73
N GLU A 86 12.61 11.35 -8.86
CA GLU A 86 12.71 9.93 -9.21
C GLU A 86 13.35 9.08 -8.10
N ALA A 87 14.30 9.65 -7.34
CA ALA A 87 14.92 8.94 -6.22
C ALA A 87 13.92 8.61 -5.11
N SER A 88 12.92 9.46 -4.89
CA SER A 88 11.83 9.27 -3.92
C SER A 88 10.67 8.41 -4.46
N ALA A 89 10.52 8.32 -5.78
CA ALA A 89 9.47 7.52 -6.43
C ALA A 89 9.78 6.01 -6.41
N ARG A 90 11.06 5.62 -6.42
CA ARG A 90 11.50 4.22 -6.50
C ARG A 90 11.36 3.52 -5.14
N ARG A 91 10.95 2.25 -5.16
CA ARG A 91 11.07 1.37 -3.99
C ARG A 91 12.56 1.17 -3.69
N PRO A 92 13.02 1.25 -2.42
CA PRO A 92 14.37 0.85 -2.08
C PRO A 92 14.64 -0.57 -2.58
N GLU A 93 15.68 -0.73 -3.38
CA GLU A 93 16.06 -2.04 -3.92
C GLU A 93 16.44 -2.95 -2.75
N PRO A 94 15.83 -4.15 -2.61
CA PRO A 94 16.12 -5.02 -1.48
C PRO A 94 17.60 -5.43 -1.54
N ALA A 95 18.35 -5.09 -0.49
CA ALA A 95 19.78 -5.39 -0.41
C ALA A 95 20.03 -6.88 -0.73
N PRO A 96 21.01 -7.21 -1.59
CA PRO A 96 21.17 -8.55 -2.12
C PRO A 96 21.34 -9.55 -0.98
N ILE A 97 20.40 -10.49 -0.89
CA ILE A 97 20.40 -11.52 0.15
C ILE A 97 21.70 -12.32 0.00
N PRO A 98 22.60 -12.32 1.00
CA PRO A 98 23.86 -13.06 0.88
C PRO A 98 23.56 -14.55 0.73
N PRO A 99 24.32 -15.29 -0.10
CA PRO A 99 24.04 -16.69 -0.41
C PRO A 99 24.11 -17.54 0.85
N SER A 100 22.94 -17.86 1.42
CA SER A 100 22.81 -18.64 2.64
C SER A 100 23.15 -20.10 2.36
N THR A 101 24.41 -20.47 2.62
CA THR A 101 24.93 -21.85 2.57
C THR A 101 24.42 -22.74 3.71
N LYS A 102 23.45 -22.27 4.52
CA LYS A 102 22.71 -23.13 5.47
C LYS A 102 21.95 -24.19 4.69
N GLN A 103 22.51 -25.39 4.65
CA GLN A 103 21.88 -26.58 4.12
C GLN A 103 20.53 -26.78 4.81
N VAL A 104 19.48 -27.04 4.03
CA VAL A 104 18.21 -27.52 4.58
C VAL A 104 18.44 -28.93 5.08
N GLU A 105 18.31 -29.15 6.39
CA GLU A 105 18.33 -30.49 6.96
C GLU A 105 17.12 -31.27 6.42
N HIS A 106 17.38 -32.11 5.41
CA HIS A 106 16.35 -32.98 4.83
C HIS A 106 15.89 -33.98 5.89
N ASN A 107 14.67 -33.78 6.40
CA ASN A 107 13.99 -34.72 7.30
C ASN A 107 14.06 -36.14 6.74
N ALA A 108 14.87 -37.00 7.37
CA ALA A 108 15.09 -38.36 6.92
C ALA A 108 13.78 -39.16 6.99
N PRO A 109 13.42 -39.93 5.94
CA PRO A 109 12.19 -40.73 5.96
C PRO A 109 12.31 -41.83 7.01
N ARG A 110 11.45 -41.79 8.04
CA ARG A 110 11.36 -42.87 9.06
C ARG A 110 10.82 -44.15 8.41
N GLY A 111 11.74 -45.00 7.97
CA GLY A 111 11.44 -46.29 7.33
C GLY A 111 10.65 -47.23 8.24
N ARG A 112 9.66 -47.92 7.66
CA ARG A 112 8.86 -48.96 8.33
C ARG A 112 9.68 -50.24 8.52
N ARG A 113 9.61 -50.88 9.69
CA ARG A 113 9.00 -52.23 9.88
C ARG A 113 9.30 -52.89 11.24
N ALA A 114 8.23 -53.19 11.99
CA ALA A 114 7.89 -54.52 12.51
C ALA A 114 6.38 -54.46 12.86
N SER A 115 5.44 -55.29 12.39
CA SER A 115 5.39 -56.70 11.94
C SER A 115 5.02 -57.73 13.01
N ALA A 116 3.84 -57.53 13.63
CA ALA A 116 2.96 -58.58 14.21
C ALA A 116 3.45 -59.27 15.51
N PRO A 117 2.61 -60.03 16.25
CA PRO A 117 1.21 -60.41 15.98
C PRO A 117 0.20 -60.17 17.15
N ALA A 118 -1.07 -60.52 16.90
CA ALA A 118 -2.12 -60.86 17.88
C ALA A 118 -2.32 -62.41 17.86
N PRO A 119 -3.07 -63.12 18.74
CA PRO A 119 -4.28 -62.77 19.52
C PRO A 119 -4.00 -62.82 21.06
N THR A 120 -4.87 -63.08 22.06
CA THR A 120 -6.22 -63.71 22.19
C THR A 120 -7.11 -63.08 23.28
N SER A 121 -8.36 -63.56 23.35
CA SER A 121 -9.24 -63.56 24.53
C SER A 121 -8.64 -64.37 25.69
N ASP A 122 -8.91 -63.98 26.94
CA ASP A 122 -9.84 -64.73 27.81
C ASP A 122 -10.23 -64.00 29.11
N ALA A 123 -11.28 -64.49 29.75
CA ALA A 123 -12.10 -63.75 30.70
C ALA A 123 -11.87 -64.11 32.17
N LYS A 124 -12.26 -63.19 33.07
CA LYS A 124 -12.96 -63.54 34.31
C LYS A 124 -13.83 -62.40 34.83
#